data_AF-A0A1I7UK20-F1
#
_entry.id   AF-A0A1I7UK20-F1
#
_cell.length_a   1.000
_cell.length_b   1.000
_cell.length_c   1.000
_cell.angle_alpha   90.00
_cell.angle_beta   90.00
_cell.angle_gamma   90.00
#
_symmetry.space_group_name_H-M   'P 1'
#
loop_
_entity.id
_entity.type
_entity.pdbx_description
1 polymer ?
#
loop_
_entity_poly.entity_id
_entity_poly.type
_entity_poly.pdbx_seq_one_letter_code
_entity_poly.pdbx_strand_id
1 'polypeptide(L)'
;MFDYEKYILHIPEPVLLRMLRFLRYPDLINLKTACPELEDYCNLHIRLLDQEFPRRPFFQFERCAPERDIEEDDNIEIMSERQNVSMVYYPGNRSVYLFGGEVLDTNDDLPAATFNDMWRLDTATMKWSRLDRKSLNQVMTKSSF
;
A
#
# COMPACT_ATOMS: atom_id res chain seq x y z
N MET A 1 27.36 -9.83 -13.84
CA MET A 1 27.20 -8.61 -13.03
C MET A 1 26.50 -7.60 -13.92
N PHE A 2 25.36 -7.06 -13.51
CA PHE A 2 24.62 -6.07 -14.31
C PHE A 2 25.37 -4.73 -14.23
N ASP A 3 25.77 -4.18 -15.36
CA ASP A 3 26.54 -2.93 -15.46
C ASP A 3 25.58 -1.74 -15.34
N TYR A 4 25.13 -1.49 -14.10
CA TYR A 4 24.14 -0.45 -13.81
C TYR A 4 24.68 0.96 -14.08
N GLU A 5 25.99 1.17 -13.96
CA GLU A 5 26.65 2.45 -14.21
C GLU A 5 26.38 2.93 -15.64
N LYS A 6 26.44 2.01 -16.61
CA LYS A 6 26.20 2.30 -18.02
C LYS A 6 24.76 2.69 -18.36
N TYR A 7 23.79 2.36 -17.53
CA TYR A 7 22.37 2.60 -17.83
C TYR A 7 21.72 3.59 -16.88
N ILE A 8 21.87 3.39 -15.57
CA ILE A 8 21.13 4.15 -14.55
C ILE A 8 21.74 5.53 -14.34
N LEU A 9 23.07 5.68 -14.37
CA LEU A 9 23.73 6.97 -14.17
C LEU A 9 23.61 7.93 -15.37
N HIS A 10 23.19 7.41 -16.53
CA HIS A 10 22.92 8.22 -17.72
C HIS A 10 21.46 8.68 -17.82
N ILE A 11 20.59 8.23 -16.93
CA ILE A 11 19.20 8.67 -16.90
C ILE A 11 19.17 10.14 -16.44
N PRO A 12 18.41 11.03 -17.11
CA PRO A 12 18.22 12.39 -16.64
C PRO A 12 17.69 12.41 -15.21
N GLU A 13 18.28 13.25 -14.36
CA GLU A 13 17.94 13.36 -12.94
C GLU A 13 16.42 13.44 -12.65
N PRO A 14 15.60 14.20 -13.42
CA PRO A 14 14.15 14.24 -13.18
C PRO A 14 13.46 12.87 -13.34
N VAL A 15 13.95 12.06 -14.28
CA VAL A 15 13.41 10.71 -14.55
C VAL A 15 13.84 9.76 -13.44
N LEU A 16 15.09 9.84 -13.01
CA LEU A 16 15.63 9.07 -11.88
C LEU A 16 14.83 9.35 -10.59
N LEU A 17 14.63 10.62 -10.23
CA LEU A 17 13.82 11.01 -9.07
C LEU A 17 12.37 10.50 -9.17
N ARG A 18 11.79 10.51 -10.38
CA ARG A 18 10.45 9.97 -10.60
C ARG A 18 10.41 8.45 -10.40
N MET A 19 11.44 7.73 -10.83
CA MET A 19 11.55 6.28 -10.59
C MET A 19 11.69 5.96 -9.10
N LEU A 20 12.59 6.67 -8.40
CA LEU A 20 12.85 6.46 -6.98
C LEU A 20 11.62 6.74 -6.09
N ARG A 21 10.73 7.65 -6.51
CA ARG A 21 9.44 7.91 -5.84
C ARG A 21 8.56 6.67 -5.72
N PHE A 22 8.71 5.67 -6.60
CA PHE A 22 7.90 4.45 -6.54
C PHE A 22 8.46 3.38 -5.59
N LEU A 23 9.74 3.49 -5.22
CA LEU A 23 10.43 2.55 -4.35
C LEU A 23 10.04 2.75 -2.89
N ARG A 24 10.02 1.66 -2.12
CA ARG A 24 9.75 1.69 -0.67
C ARG A 24 11.05 1.71 0.11
N TYR A 25 10.95 1.98 1.42
CA TYR A 25 12.11 2.04 2.31
C TYR A 25 13.05 0.83 2.15
N PRO A 26 12.59 -0.44 2.12
CA PRO A 26 13.49 -1.57 1.91
C PRO A 26 14.19 -1.54 0.55
N ASP A 27 13.48 -1.14 -0.51
CA ASP A 27 14.04 -1.06 -1.86
C ASP A 27 15.10 0.04 -1.96
N LEU A 28 14.85 1.20 -1.34
CA LEU A 28 15.79 2.32 -1.29
C LEU A 28 17.05 1.99 -0.49
N ILE A 29 16.93 1.24 0.62
CA ILE A 29 18.08 0.76 1.39
C ILE A 29 18.90 -0.25 0.60
N ASN A 30 18.23 -1.19 -0.07
CA ASN A 30 18.90 -2.16 -0.93
C ASN A 30 19.62 -1.47 -2.09
N LEU A 31 18.96 -0.51 -2.75
CA LEU A 31 19.53 0.26 -3.85
C LEU A 31 20.72 1.10 -3.39
N LYS A 32 20.61 1.78 -2.24
CA LYS A 32 21.72 2.52 -1.62
C LYS A 32 22.94 1.63 -1.36
N THR A 33 22.70 0.40 -0.90
CA THR A 33 23.78 -0.55 -0.59
C THR A 33 24.41 -1.12 -1.87
N ALA A 34 23.60 -1.35 -2.90
CA ALA A 34 24.05 -1.90 -4.18
C ALA A 34 24.70 -0.85 -5.11
N CYS A 35 24.28 0.41 -5.03
CA CYS A 35 24.71 1.51 -5.89
C CYS A 35 25.03 2.76 -5.02
N PRO A 36 26.25 2.84 -4.45
CA PRO A 36 26.65 3.95 -3.58
C PRO A 36 26.54 5.33 -4.24
N GLU A 37 26.64 5.41 -5.56
CA GLU A 37 26.52 6.65 -6.34
C GLU A 37 25.12 7.27 -6.23
N LEU A 38 24.10 6.47 -5.91
CA LEU A 38 22.72 6.91 -5.72
C LEU A 38 22.38 7.19 -4.25
N GLU A 39 23.37 7.14 -3.34
CA GLU A 39 23.14 7.27 -1.90
C GLU A 39 22.39 8.56 -1.55
N ASP A 40 22.82 9.70 -2.09
CA ASP A 40 22.19 11.00 -1.80
C ASP A 40 20.74 11.06 -2.29
N TYR A 41 20.47 10.52 -3.47
CA TYR A 41 19.14 10.41 -4.04
C TYR A 41 18.24 9.49 -3.19
N CYS A 42 18.76 8.35 -2.74
CA CYS A 42 18.03 7.43 -1.87
C CYS A 42 17.75 8.06 -0.50
N ASN A 43 18.74 8.72 0.11
CA ASN A 43 18.60 9.40 1.40
C ASN A 43 17.55 10.53 1.32
N LEU A 44 17.53 11.30 0.21
CA LEU A 44 16.50 12.31 -0.03
C LEU A 44 15.10 11.69 -0.09
N HIS A 45 14.94 10.61 -0.85
CA HIS A 45 13.64 9.94 -0.96
C HIS A 45 13.18 9.29 0.34
N ILE A 46 14.09 8.74 1.15
CA ILE A 46 13.76 8.24 2.50
C ILE A 46 13.22 9.39 3.36
N ARG A 47 13.87 10.55 3.36
CA ARG A 47 13.36 11.74 4.10
C ARG A 47 11.99 12.20 3.58
N LEU A 48 11.78 12.17 2.27
CA LEU A 48 10.49 12.51 1.67
C LEU A 48 9.39 11.51 2.06
N LEU A 49 9.70 10.21 2.13
CA LEU A 49 8.77 9.17 2.60
C LEU A 49 8.40 9.38 4.08
N ASP A 50 9.38 9.68 4.94
CA ASP A 50 9.12 9.98 6.35
C ASP A 50 8.21 11.20 6.53
N GLN A 51 8.32 12.19 5.64
CA GLN A 51 7.47 13.38 5.62
C GLN A 51 6.14 13.19 4.86
N GLU A 52 5.93 12.06 4.18
CA GLU A 52 4.73 11.80 3.40
C GLU A 52 3.50 11.59 4.32
N PHE A 53 3.68 10.87 5.43
CA PHE A 53 2.60 10.58 6.37
C PHE A 53 2.12 11.82 7.16
N PRO A 54 3.01 12.70 7.70
CA PRO A 54 2.57 13.92 8.38
C PRO A 54 1.87 14.93 7.46
N ARG A 55 2.22 14.96 6.17
CA ARG A 55 1.63 15.89 5.19
C ARG A 55 0.35 15.38 4.56
N ARG A 56 0.04 14.09 4.74
CA ARG A 56 -1.22 13.46 4.30
C ARG A 56 -2.01 13.02 5.54
N PRO A 57 -2.70 13.95 6.24
CA PRO A 57 -3.57 13.60 7.37
C PRO A 57 -4.66 12.60 6.95
N PHE A 58 -5.04 12.62 5.67
CA PHE A 58 -5.83 11.60 5.02
C PHE A 58 -4.93 10.79 4.09
N PHE A 59 -4.08 9.95 4.65
CA PHE A 59 -3.35 8.96 3.86
C PHE A 59 -4.37 7.88 3.42
N GLN A 60 -5.16 8.19 2.40
CA GLN A 60 -5.66 7.14 1.52
C GLN A 60 -4.48 6.71 0.67
N PHE A 61 -4.28 5.41 0.53
CA PHE A 61 -3.52 4.92 -0.61
C PHE A 61 -4.25 5.44 -1.87
N GLU A 62 -3.80 6.55 -2.46
CA GLU A 62 -4.33 7.04 -3.75
C GLU A 62 -4.16 5.97 -4.85
N ARG A 63 -3.32 4.95 -4.61
CA ARG A 63 -3.20 3.74 -5.44
C ARG A 63 -4.42 2.80 -5.35
N CYS A 64 -5.35 3.05 -4.44
CA CYS A 64 -6.61 2.32 -4.28
C CYS A 64 -7.78 3.02 -4.96
N ALA A 65 -7.58 4.24 -5.48
CA ALA A 65 -8.53 4.80 -6.42
C ALA A 65 -8.34 4.09 -7.77
N PRO A 66 -9.41 3.59 -8.40
CA PRO A 66 -9.31 3.03 -9.74
C PRO A 66 -8.68 4.06 -10.69
N GLU A 67 -7.75 3.60 -11.54
CA GLU A 67 -6.98 4.47 -12.44
C GLU A 67 -7.82 5.11 -13.57
N ARG A 68 -9.11 4.78 -13.65
CA ARG A 68 -10.04 5.25 -14.68
C ARG A 68 -11.42 5.47 -14.07
N ASP A 69 -12.21 6.34 -14.72
CA ASP A 69 -13.65 6.38 -14.56
C ASP A 69 -14.17 4.94 -14.77
N ILE A 70 -14.49 4.24 -13.67
CA ILE A 70 -15.01 2.87 -13.75
C ILE A 70 -16.38 2.96 -14.43
N GLU A 71 -16.52 2.31 -15.59
CA GLU A 71 -17.83 1.95 -16.11
C GLU A 71 -18.52 1.07 -15.07
N GLU A 72 -19.78 1.38 -14.73
CA GLU A 72 -20.57 0.84 -13.59
C GLU A 72 -20.64 -0.70 -13.44
N ASP A 73 -20.04 -1.48 -14.35
CA ASP A 73 -20.15 -2.94 -14.47
C ASP A 73 -18.98 -3.74 -13.83
N ASP A 74 -17.84 -3.10 -13.55
CA ASP A 74 -16.79 -3.76 -12.77
C ASP A 74 -17.22 -3.74 -11.28
N ASN A 75 -17.71 -4.88 -10.77
CA ASN A 75 -18.04 -5.14 -9.35
C ASN A 75 -16.79 -5.03 -8.43
N ILE A 76 -16.12 -3.89 -8.43
CA ILE A 76 -14.99 -3.57 -7.58
C ILE A 76 -15.58 -3.11 -6.26
N GLU A 77 -15.57 -3.99 -5.28
CA GLU A 77 -15.95 -3.62 -3.92
C GLU A 77 -14.88 -2.67 -3.34
N ILE A 78 -15.30 -1.43 -3.08
CA ILE A 78 -14.48 -0.39 -2.45
C ILE A 78 -14.81 -0.37 -0.95
N MET A 79 -13.77 -0.46 -0.12
CA MET A 79 -13.93 -0.37 1.33
C MET A 79 -14.38 1.04 1.73
N SER A 80 -15.53 1.14 2.39
CA SER A 80 -16.00 2.41 2.97
C SER A 80 -15.05 2.95 4.03
N GLU A 81 -15.03 4.28 4.17
CA GLU A 81 -14.38 4.96 5.28
C GLU A 81 -14.86 4.40 6.62
N ARG A 82 -13.94 4.24 7.58
CA ARG A 82 -14.21 3.62 8.88
C ARG A 82 -13.09 3.93 9.86
N GLN A 83 -13.43 3.92 11.15
CA GLN A 83 -12.52 4.04 12.27
C GLN A 83 -12.72 2.89 13.27
N ASN A 84 -11.95 2.88 14.36
CA ASN A 84 -12.01 1.85 15.41
C ASN A 84 -11.88 0.42 14.86
N VAL A 85 -11.10 0.26 13.79
CA VAL A 85 -10.82 -1.02 13.14
C VAL A 85 -9.79 -1.82 13.93
N SER A 86 -9.85 -3.15 13.84
CA SER A 86 -8.74 -4.02 14.23
C SER A 86 -7.88 -4.32 13.00
N MET A 87 -6.57 -4.11 13.09
CA MET A 87 -5.65 -4.28 11.96
C MET A 87 -4.38 -5.02 12.35
N VAL A 88 -3.96 -5.97 11.52
CA VAL A 88 -2.75 -6.79 11.76
C VAL A 88 -1.98 -7.03 10.47
N TYR A 89 -0.66 -6.97 10.53
CA TYR A 89 0.22 -7.37 9.44
C TYR A 89 0.60 -8.85 9.57
N TYR A 90 0.47 -9.60 8.48
CA TYR A 90 0.93 -10.98 8.39
C TYR A 90 2.13 -11.11 7.43
N PRO A 91 3.33 -11.43 7.95
CA PRO A 91 4.52 -11.54 7.12
C PRO A 91 4.46 -12.66 6.06
N GLY A 92 3.74 -13.76 6.34
CA GLY A 92 3.76 -14.96 5.50
C GLY A 92 3.29 -14.75 4.07
N ASN A 93 2.35 -13.82 3.85
CA ASN A 93 1.92 -13.41 2.51
C ASN A 93 2.02 -11.89 2.31
N ARG A 94 2.80 -11.20 3.17
CA ARG A 94 3.02 -9.75 3.12
C ARG A 94 1.71 -8.97 2.94
N SER A 95 0.72 -9.30 3.74
CA SER A 95 -0.60 -8.65 3.67
C SER A 95 -0.98 -8.02 4.99
N VAL A 96 -1.73 -6.93 4.92
CA VAL A 96 -2.39 -6.32 6.09
C VAL A 96 -3.85 -6.76 6.07
N TYR A 97 -4.34 -7.22 7.21
CA TYR A 97 -5.73 -7.59 7.41
C TYR A 97 -6.41 -6.56 8.28
N LEU A 98 -7.59 -6.14 7.86
CA LEU A 98 -8.46 -5.21 8.58
C LEU A 98 -9.80 -5.91 8.85
N PHE A 99 -10.29 -5.79 10.07
CA PHE A 99 -11.58 -6.33 10.46
C PHE A 99 -12.47 -5.27 11.12
N GLY A 100 -13.72 -5.23 10.67
CA GLY A 100 -14.79 -4.43 11.24
C GLY A 100 -14.57 -2.92 11.12
N GLY A 101 -14.85 -2.22 12.20
CA GLY A 101 -14.84 -0.75 12.30
C GLY A 101 -16.23 -0.13 12.25
N GLU A 102 -16.26 1.19 12.36
CA GLU A 102 -17.49 1.96 12.35
C GLU A 102 -17.33 3.32 11.67
N VAL A 103 -18.44 3.88 11.19
CA VAL A 103 -18.54 5.30 10.81
C VAL A 103 -19.27 6.00 11.95
N LEU A 104 -18.71 7.08 12.49
CA LEU A 104 -19.42 7.91 13.47
C LEU A 104 -20.34 8.87 12.72
N ASP A 105 -21.53 9.11 13.25
CA ASP A 105 -22.36 10.20 12.74
C ASP A 105 -21.75 11.55 13.14
N THR A 106 -21.90 12.54 12.27
CA THR A 106 -21.42 13.91 12.49
C THR A 106 -22.09 14.62 13.67
N ASN A 107 -23.23 14.13 14.15
CA ASN A 107 -24.07 14.81 15.13
C ASN A 107 -24.25 14.10 16.48
N ASP A 108 -23.93 12.80 16.59
CA ASP A 108 -24.04 12.05 17.84
C ASP A 108 -22.84 11.10 17.94
N ASP A 109 -22.26 10.94 19.14
CA ASP A 109 -21.14 10.01 19.45
C ASP A 109 -21.51 8.51 19.26
N LEU A 110 -22.55 8.22 18.48
CA LEU A 110 -23.01 6.89 18.12
C LEU A 110 -22.56 6.54 16.68
N PRO A 111 -22.21 5.27 16.42
CA PRO A 111 -21.84 4.85 15.09
C PRO A 111 -23.05 4.86 14.15
N ALA A 112 -22.95 5.62 13.06
CA ALA A 112 -23.88 5.62 11.92
C ALA A 112 -23.93 4.24 11.23
N ALA A 113 -22.81 3.52 11.21
CA ALA A 113 -22.72 2.17 10.69
C ALA A 113 -21.62 1.38 11.40
N THR A 114 -21.86 0.10 11.66
CA THR A 114 -20.85 -0.85 12.14
C THR A 114 -20.63 -1.92 11.08
N PHE A 115 -19.37 -2.31 10.90
CA PHE A 115 -18.98 -3.29 9.90
C PHE A 115 -18.53 -4.59 10.56
N ASN A 116 -18.85 -5.71 9.92
CA ASN A 116 -18.48 -7.06 10.36
C ASN A 116 -17.82 -7.85 9.21
N ASP A 117 -17.18 -7.12 8.30
CA ASP A 117 -16.46 -7.63 7.15
C ASP A 117 -14.95 -7.68 7.42
N MET A 118 -14.24 -8.45 6.58
CA MET A 118 -12.79 -8.60 6.64
C MET A 118 -12.20 -8.16 5.30
N TRP A 119 -11.14 -7.37 5.37
CA TRP A 119 -10.44 -6.83 4.21
C TRP A 119 -8.96 -7.21 4.27
N ARG A 120 -8.37 -7.42 3.09
CA ARG A 120 -6.93 -7.68 2.93
C ARG A 120 -6.32 -6.68 1.96
N LEU A 121 -5.27 -6.02 2.41
CA LEU A 121 -4.35 -5.24 1.59
C LEU A 121 -3.16 -6.12 1.23
N ASP A 122 -2.98 -6.36 -0.07
CA ASP A 122 -1.73 -6.91 -0.61
C ASP A 122 -0.69 -5.79 -0.64
N THR A 123 0.41 -5.93 0.10
CA THR A 123 1.42 -4.85 0.19
C THR A 123 2.31 -4.72 -1.04
N ALA A 124 2.33 -5.72 -1.94
CA ALA A 124 3.06 -5.65 -3.20
C ALA A 124 2.28 -4.83 -4.23
N THR A 125 0.97 -5.06 -4.34
CA THR A 125 0.11 -4.35 -5.31
C THR A 125 -0.55 -3.10 -4.72
N MET A 126 -0.58 -2.98 -3.39
CA MET A 126 -1.31 -1.96 -2.64
C MET A 126 -2.79 -1.92 -2.98
N LYS A 127 -3.40 -3.09 -3.25
CA LYS A 127 -4.83 -3.22 -3.54
C LYS A 127 -5.57 -3.88 -2.38
N TRP A 128 -6.71 -3.31 -2.03
CA TRP A 128 -7.66 -3.91 -1.09
C TRP A 128 -8.52 -4.96 -1.79
N SER A 129 -8.89 -5.99 -1.05
CA SER A 129 -9.84 -7.01 -1.48
C SER A 129 -10.65 -7.46 -0.27
N ARG A 130 -11.96 -7.57 -0.41
CA ARG A 130 -12.82 -8.13 0.62
C ARG A 130 -12.59 -9.63 0.71
N LEU A 131 -12.56 -10.15 1.93
CA LEU A 131 -12.46 -11.57 2.20
C LEU A 131 -13.83 -12.10 2.63
N ASP A 132 -14.46 -12.84 1.73
CA ASP A 132 -15.67 -13.57 2.04
C ASP A 132 -15.36 -15.00 2.50
N ARG A 133 -16.33 -15.62 3.16
CA ARG A 133 -16.25 -17.00 3.67
C ARG A 133 -15.94 -18.03 2.57
N LYS A 134 -16.24 -17.74 1.30
CA LYS A 134 -15.87 -18.58 0.14
C LYS A 134 -14.37 -18.49 -0.21
N SER A 135 -13.77 -17.32 -0.06
CA SER A 135 -12.35 -17.03 -0.36
C SER A 135 -11.38 -17.50 0.74
N LEU A 136 -11.83 -17.61 2.00
CA LEU A 136 -10.98 -18.07 3.11
C LEU A 136 -10.55 -19.54 2.98
N ASN A 137 -11.35 -20.37 2.32
CA ASN A 137 -11.03 -21.80 2.09
C ASN A 137 -9.86 -22.00 1.11
N GLN A 138 -9.59 -21.02 0.24
CA GLN A 138 -8.55 -21.10 -0.78
C GLN A 138 -7.16 -20.69 -0.25
N VAL A 139 -7.12 -19.86 0.79
CA VAL A 139 -5.87 -19.45 1.47
C VAL A 139 -5.38 -20.57 2.39
N MET A 140 -6.29 -21.27 3.09
CA MET A 140 -5.92 -22.37 4.00
C MET A 140 -5.50 -23.66 3.27
N THR A 141 -5.91 -23.88 2.02
CA THR A 141 -5.50 -25.07 1.26
C THR A 141 -4.09 -24.97 0.67
N LYS A 142 -3.50 -23.77 0.58
CA LYS A 142 -2.12 -23.59 0.06
C LYS A 142 -1.02 -23.69 1.14
N SER A 143 -1.36 -23.90 2.41
CA SER A 143 -0.38 -24.13 3.49
C SER A 143 -0.44 -25.55 4.07
N SER A 144 -0.80 -26.54 3.26
CA SER A 144 -0.61 -27.94 3.62
C SER A 144 0.76 -28.39 3.11
N PHE A 145 1.58 -28.87 4.06
CA PHE A 145 2.98 -29.33 3.92
C PHE A 145 3.24 -30.26 2.74
#